data_AF-A0A957KKZ5-F1
#
_entry.id   AF-A0A957KKZ5-F1
#
_cell.length_a   1.000
_cell.length_b   1.000
_cell.length_c   1.000
_cell.angle_alpha   90.00
_cell.angle_beta   90.00
_cell.angle_gamma   90.00
#
_symmetry.space_group_name_H-M   'P 1'
#
loop_
_entity.id
_entity.type
_entity.pdbx_description
1 polymer ?
#
loop_
_entity_poly.entity_id
_entity_poly.type
_entity_poly.pdbx_seq_one_letter_code
_entity_poly.pdbx_strand_id
1 'polypeptide(L)'
;MESFAEQYAERFDWRRGRQIHNLEELSHIMGAGDDPLNPPSFAGLLALPFDNEIDKALANSIVFLSAEAMQAFVQGYFQACVLTCGAVLERVLKLEYRRIHGSLPGGHWTLGRCIHQLDWRDTAITTNHLNLISEFLGPRNSRAHALLEHDNPEEANMGGQNRGVEILSEQHYTIEPFRGDAWQGMLALYPILADIYGDPALST
;
A
#
# COMPACT_ATOMS: atom_id res chain seq x y z
N MET A 1 15.71 36.71 -15.38
CA MET A 1 14.46 35.97 -15.65
C MET A 1 14.86 34.74 -16.41
N GLU A 2 14.78 33.57 -15.79
CA GLU A 2 14.93 32.30 -16.50
C GLU A 2 13.82 32.14 -17.52
N SER A 3 14.16 31.57 -18.67
CA SER A 3 13.21 31.27 -19.72
C SER A 3 12.25 30.16 -19.29
N PHE A 4 11.07 30.13 -19.91
CA PHE A 4 10.09 29.06 -19.67
C PHE A 4 10.66 27.65 -19.96
N ALA A 5 11.56 27.54 -20.93
CA ALA A 5 12.22 26.28 -21.28
C ALA A 5 13.17 25.79 -20.19
N GLU A 6 13.92 26.70 -19.57
CA GLU A 6 14.83 26.38 -18.46
C GLU A 6 14.06 25.93 -17.21
N GLN A 7 13.00 26.67 -16.82
CA GLN A 7 12.13 26.28 -15.70
C GLN A 7 11.42 24.93 -15.95
N TYR A 8 11.06 24.63 -17.20
CA TYR A 8 10.44 23.35 -17.54
C TYR A 8 11.43 22.18 -17.45
N ALA A 9 12.66 22.37 -17.93
CA ALA A 9 13.72 21.37 -17.86
C ALA A 9 14.07 21.04 -16.39
N GLU A 10 14.24 22.06 -15.55
CA GLU A 10 14.54 21.89 -14.12
C GLU A 10 13.44 21.10 -13.39
N ARG A 11 12.17 21.41 -13.66
CA ARG A 11 11.02 20.66 -13.10
C ARG A 11 11.01 19.20 -13.53
N PHE A 12 11.38 18.92 -14.78
CA PHE A 12 11.44 17.55 -15.30
C PHE A 12 12.58 16.76 -14.64
N ASP A 13 13.76 17.38 -14.50
CA ASP A 13 14.91 16.76 -13.87
C ASP A 13 14.68 16.50 -12.38
N TRP A 14 14.05 17.45 -11.68
CA TRP A 14 13.62 17.23 -10.30
C TRP A 14 12.65 16.04 -10.18
N ARG A 15 11.61 15.96 -11.03
CA ARG A 15 10.66 14.84 -11.03
C ARG A 15 11.35 13.50 -11.30
N ARG A 16 12.27 13.47 -12.25
CA ARG A 16 13.06 12.27 -12.57
C ARG A 16 13.90 11.85 -11.36
N GLY A 17 14.57 12.80 -10.72
CA GLY A 17 15.34 12.56 -9.49
C GLY A 17 14.47 11.99 -8.37
N ARG A 18 13.29 12.57 -8.12
CA ARG A 18 12.34 12.05 -7.13
C ARG A 18 11.84 10.65 -7.46
N GLN A 19 11.54 10.35 -8.71
CA GLN A 19 11.12 9.00 -9.12
C GLN A 19 12.23 7.96 -8.87
N ILE A 20 13.48 8.29 -9.19
CA ILE A 20 14.62 7.42 -8.90
C ILE A 20 14.74 7.20 -7.40
N HIS A 21 14.66 8.27 -6.60
CA HIS A 21 14.73 8.16 -5.15
C HIS A 21 13.59 7.32 -4.55
N ASN A 22 12.35 7.51 -5.01
CA ASN A 22 11.21 6.71 -4.57
C ASN A 22 11.36 5.24 -5.00
N LEU A 23 12.00 4.96 -6.14
CA LEU A 23 12.30 3.60 -6.59
C LEU A 23 13.36 2.94 -5.70
N GLU A 24 14.41 3.68 -5.34
CA GLU A 24 15.42 3.22 -4.38
C GLU A 24 14.75 2.88 -3.04
N GLU A 25 13.95 3.81 -2.51
CA GLU A 25 13.16 3.62 -1.30
C GLU A 25 12.28 2.36 -1.35
N LEU A 26 11.55 2.16 -2.46
CA LEU A 26 10.74 0.98 -2.67
C LEU A 26 11.58 -0.31 -2.68
N SER A 27 12.76 -0.29 -3.31
CA SER A 27 13.69 -1.43 -3.30
C SER A 27 14.14 -1.78 -1.87
N HIS A 28 14.37 -0.79 -1.01
CA HIS A 28 14.71 -1.04 0.40
C HIS A 28 13.55 -1.70 1.15
N ILE A 29 12.31 -1.32 0.87
CA ILE A 29 11.11 -1.92 1.46
C ILE A 29 10.95 -3.38 1.03
N MET A 30 11.18 -3.67 -0.26
CA MET A 30 11.02 -5.01 -0.83
C MET A 30 12.13 -5.98 -0.39
N GLY A 31 13.31 -5.47 -0.05
CA GLY A 31 14.44 -6.29 0.38
C GLY A 31 15.35 -6.72 -0.79
N ALA A 32 16.50 -7.30 -0.47
CA ALA A 32 17.51 -7.67 -1.45
C ALA A 32 17.07 -8.88 -2.30
N GLY A 33 16.76 -8.64 -3.58
CA GLY A 33 16.47 -9.71 -4.55
C GLY A 33 15.26 -9.42 -5.45
N ASP A 34 14.33 -8.58 -4.99
CA ASP A 34 13.17 -8.17 -5.78
C ASP A 34 13.45 -6.87 -6.52
N ASP A 35 13.11 -6.84 -7.80
CA ASP A 35 13.23 -5.66 -8.65
C ASP A 35 11.93 -4.84 -8.54
N PRO A 36 11.94 -3.61 -8.02
CA PRO A 36 10.73 -2.80 -7.91
C PRO A 36 10.08 -2.47 -9.27
N LEU A 37 10.79 -2.68 -10.39
CA LEU A 37 10.24 -2.59 -11.75
C LEU A 37 9.59 -3.90 -12.24
N ASN A 38 9.86 -5.01 -11.54
CA ASN A 38 9.24 -6.32 -11.75
C ASN A 38 8.53 -6.73 -10.45
N PRO A 39 7.22 -6.44 -10.29
CA PRO A 39 6.48 -6.72 -9.05
C PRO A 39 6.75 -8.14 -8.55
N PRO A 40 6.77 -8.38 -7.22
CA PRO A 40 7.14 -9.67 -6.66
C PRO A 40 6.41 -10.80 -7.38
N SER A 41 7.14 -11.88 -7.54
CA SER A 41 6.55 -13.15 -7.93
C SER A 41 5.54 -13.55 -6.85
N PHE A 42 4.28 -13.17 -7.00
CA PHE A 42 3.14 -13.69 -6.22
C PHE A 42 2.83 -15.13 -6.69
N ALA A 43 3.86 -15.95 -6.92
CA ALA A 43 3.73 -17.28 -7.48
C ALA A 43 2.87 -18.18 -6.60
N GLY A 44 2.94 -18.04 -5.27
CA GLY A 44 2.04 -18.74 -4.36
C GLY A 44 0.57 -18.37 -4.60
N LEU A 45 0.26 -17.08 -4.75
CA LEU A 45 -1.09 -16.60 -5.07
C LEU A 45 -1.59 -17.09 -6.44
N LEU A 46 -0.73 -17.06 -7.45
CA LEU A 46 -1.06 -17.49 -8.82
C LEU A 46 -1.16 -19.01 -8.95
N ALA A 47 -0.50 -19.77 -8.07
CA ALA A 47 -0.56 -21.22 -8.02
C ALA A 47 -1.77 -21.75 -7.25
N LEU A 48 -2.52 -20.90 -6.53
CA LEU A 48 -3.69 -21.33 -5.78
C LEU A 48 -4.76 -21.96 -6.69
N PRO A 49 -5.35 -23.10 -6.29
CA PRO A 49 -6.52 -23.62 -6.97
C PRO A 49 -7.73 -22.74 -6.65
N PHE A 50 -8.38 -22.19 -7.69
CA PHE A 50 -9.60 -21.41 -7.53
C PHE A 50 -10.80 -22.17 -8.11
N ASP A 51 -11.68 -22.65 -7.22
CA ASP A 51 -12.89 -23.38 -7.60
C ASP A 51 -14.08 -22.45 -7.91
N ASN A 52 -13.92 -21.14 -7.70
CA ASN A 52 -14.96 -20.15 -8.02
C ASN A 52 -14.38 -18.83 -8.53
N GLU A 53 -15.20 -18.11 -9.32
CA GLU A 53 -14.82 -16.84 -9.95
C GLU A 53 -14.61 -15.69 -8.96
N ILE A 54 -15.22 -15.74 -7.77
CA ILE A 54 -15.06 -14.68 -6.76
C ILE A 54 -13.64 -14.71 -6.19
N ASP A 55 -13.14 -15.88 -5.85
CA ASP A 55 -11.80 -16.04 -5.27
C ASP A 55 -10.72 -15.71 -6.30
N LYS A 56 -10.93 -16.15 -7.55
CA LYS A 56 -10.08 -15.77 -8.68
C LYS A 56 -10.08 -14.25 -8.92
N ALA A 57 -11.24 -13.59 -8.82
CA ALA A 57 -11.33 -12.15 -8.95
C ALA A 57 -10.61 -11.41 -7.80
N LEU A 58 -10.71 -11.93 -6.56
CA LEU A 58 -9.97 -11.40 -5.42
C LEU A 58 -8.46 -11.52 -5.62
N ALA A 59 -7.98 -12.70 -6.04
CA ALA A 59 -6.56 -12.94 -6.31
C ALA A 59 -6.02 -12.02 -7.41
N ASN A 60 -6.72 -11.92 -8.54
CA ASN A 60 -6.35 -10.98 -9.60
C ASN A 60 -6.35 -9.53 -9.09
N SER A 61 -7.34 -9.16 -8.27
CA SER A 61 -7.39 -7.81 -7.71
C SER A 61 -6.22 -7.52 -6.76
N ILE A 62 -5.72 -8.51 -6.02
CA ILE A 62 -4.51 -8.36 -5.19
C ILE A 62 -3.31 -8.07 -6.10
N VAL A 63 -3.12 -8.82 -7.18
CA VAL A 63 -2.00 -8.63 -8.12
C VAL A 63 -2.03 -7.24 -8.76
N PHE A 64 -3.15 -6.86 -9.37
CA PHE A 64 -3.26 -5.58 -10.08
C PHE A 64 -3.12 -4.38 -9.14
N LEU A 65 -3.82 -4.40 -8.00
CA LEU A 65 -3.75 -3.29 -7.05
C LEU A 65 -2.37 -3.20 -6.39
N SER A 66 -1.66 -4.31 -6.18
CA SER A 66 -0.28 -4.25 -5.68
C SER A 66 0.61 -3.50 -6.66
N ALA A 67 0.51 -3.81 -7.96
CA ALA A 67 1.26 -3.10 -9.00
C ALA A 67 0.88 -1.60 -9.06
N GLU A 68 -0.41 -1.27 -8.91
CA GLU A 68 -0.86 0.13 -8.83
C GLU A 68 -0.30 0.85 -7.59
N ALA A 69 -0.23 0.19 -6.43
CA ALA A 69 0.33 0.76 -5.21
C ALA A 69 1.82 1.08 -5.37
N MET A 70 2.58 0.17 -5.98
CA MET A 70 3.99 0.38 -6.34
C MET A 70 4.17 1.56 -7.28
N GLN A 71 3.38 1.58 -8.36
CA GLN A 71 3.46 2.64 -9.36
C GLN A 71 3.10 4.01 -8.74
N ALA A 72 2.06 4.06 -7.92
CA ALA A 72 1.67 5.27 -7.20
C ALA A 72 2.78 5.74 -6.25
N PHE A 73 3.46 4.82 -5.56
CA PHE A 73 4.60 5.15 -4.69
C PHE A 73 5.76 5.76 -5.49
N VAL A 74 6.21 5.07 -6.56
CA VAL A 74 7.33 5.53 -7.41
C VAL A 74 7.03 6.88 -8.05
N GLN A 75 5.79 7.08 -8.52
CA GLN A 75 5.36 8.34 -9.13
C GLN A 75 5.10 9.48 -8.13
N GLY A 76 5.15 9.22 -6.83
CA GLY A 76 4.89 10.22 -5.79
C GLY A 76 3.41 10.53 -5.55
N TYR A 77 2.50 9.69 -6.04
CA TYR A 77 1.07 9.76 -5.78
C TYR A 77 0.72 9.08 -4.45
N PHE A 78 1.30 9.58 -3.35
CA PHE A 78 1.29 8.91 -2.04
C PHE A 78 -0.11 8.68 -1.47
N GLN A 79 -1.05 9.60 -1.66
CA GLN A 79 -2.44 9.38 -1.23
C GLN A 79 -3.08 8.20 -1.97
N ALA A 80 -2.85 8.08 -3.28
CA ALA A 80 -3.32 6.94 -4.06
C ALA A 80 -2.65 5.64 -3.59
N CYS A 81 -1.34 5.68 -3.34
CA CYS A 81 -0.61 4.54 -2.77
C CYS A 81 -1.23 4.05 -1.46
N VAL A 82 -1.49 4.95 -0.49
CA VAL A 82 -2.15 4.61 0.79
C VAL A 82 -3.51 3.94 0.55
N LEU A 83 -4.37 4.53 -0.29
CA LEU A 83 -5.69 3.96 -0.56
C LEU A 83 -5.60 2.57 -1.20
N THR A 84 -4.68 2.40 -2.15
CA THR A 84 -4.47 1.15 -2.85
C THR A 84 -3.88 0.08 -1.93
N CYS A 85 -2.91 0.38 -1.07
CA CYS A 85 -2.40 -0.55 -0.06
C CYS A 85 -3.53 -1.08 0.83
N GLY A 86 -4.39 -0.19 1.34
CA GLY A 86 -5.54 -0.58 2.14
C GLY A 86 -6.56 -1.43 1.38
N ALA A 87 -6.72 -1.20 0.08
CA ALA A 87 -7.57 -2.01 -0.78
C ALA A 87 -6.99 -3.43 -0.99
N VAL A 88 -5.67 -3.56 -1.18
CA VAL A 88 -4.99 -4.85 -1.30
C VAL A 88 -5.13 -5.65 -0.01
N LEU A 89 -4.77 -5.07 1.15
CA LEU A 89 -4.85 -5.74 2.44
C LEU A 89 -6.27 -6.25 2.74
N GLU A 90 -7.30 -5.49 2.35
CA GLU A 90 -8.70 -5.93 2.51
C GLU A 90 -9.01 -7.17 1.68
N ARG A 91 -8.46 -7.26 0.46
CA ARG A 91 -8.66 -8.40 -0.44
C ARG A 91 -7.88 -9.62 0.02
N VAL A 92 -6.67 -9.44 0.55
CA VAL A 92 -5.89 -10.52 1.21
C VAL A 92 -6.70 -11.13 2.35
N LEU A 93 -7.20 -10.30 3.27
CA LEU A 93 -8.02 -10.77 4.38
C LEU A 93 -9.29 -11.51 3.91
N LYS A 94 -9.97 -10.98 2.90
CA LYS A 94 -11.17 -11.62 2.33
C LYS A 94 -10.83 -12.96 1.65
N LEU A 95 -9.75 -13.03 0.89
CA LEU A 95 -9.35 -14.24 0.19
C LEU A 95 -8.96 -15.33 1.19
N GLU A 96 -8.09 -15.03 2.16
CA GLU A 96 -7.63 -16.00 3.15
C GLU A 96 -8.76 -16.51 4.04
N TYR A 97 -9.67 -15.62 4.47
CA TYR A 97 -10.87 -16.07 5.18
C TYR A 97 -11.68 -17.05 4.33
N ARG A 98 -11.89 -16.73 3.05
CA ARG A 98 -12.76 -17.53 2.17
C ARG A 98 -12.17 -18.90 1.85
N ARG A 99 -10.86 -19.00 1.73
CA ARG A 99 -10.16 -20.27 1.48
C ARG A 99 -10.37 -21.30 2.60
N ILE A 100 -10.46 -20.85 3.85
CA ILE A 100 -10.57 -21.74 5.02
C ILE A 100 -12.02 -21.88 5.50
N HIS A 101 -12.78 -20.79 5.50
CA HIS A 101 -14.12 -20.75 6.09
C HIS A 101 -15.26 -20.68 5.06
N GLY A 102 -14.96 -20.60 3.76
CA GLY A 102 -15.95 -20.53 2.69
C GLY A 102 -16.49 -19.12 2.45
N SER A 103 -17.80 -18.90 2.46
CA SER A 103 -18.34 -17.56 2.19
C SER A 103 -18.13 -16.60 3.36
N LEU A 104 -17.85 -15.31 3.06
CA LEU A 104 -17.96 -14.24 4.05
C LEU A 104 -19.39 -14.20 4.62
N PRO A 105 -19.58 -13.93 5.92
CA PRO A 105 -20.91 -13.75 6.48
C PRO A 105 -21.64 -12.56 5.81
N GLY A 106 -22.96 -12.51 5.91
CA GLY A 106 -23.75 -11.44 5.28
C GLY A 106 -23.32 -10.02 5.71
N GLY A 107 -23.28 -9.08 4.75
CA GLY A 107 -23.02 -7.66 4.98
C GLY A 107 -21.78 -7.11 4.24
N HIS A 108 -21.45 -5.85 4.51
CA HIS A 108 -20.32 -5.15 3.89
C HIS A 108 -19.04 -5.28 4.71
N TRP A 109 -18.02 -5.94 4.16
CA TRP A 109 -16.74 -6.19 4.83
C TRP A 109 -15.69 -5.18 4.39
N THR A 110 -15.50 -4.13 5.19
CA THR A 110 -14.38 -3.18 5.07
C THR A 110 -13.14 -3.70 5.80
N LEU A 111 -11.95 -3.22 5.46
CA LEU A 111 -10.68 -3.61 6.09
C LEU A 111 -10.76 -3.70 7.63
N GLY A 112 -11.22 -2.65 8.31
CA GLY A 112 -11.34 -2.64 9.77
C GLY A 112 -12.33 -3.68 10.32
N ARG A 113 -13.42 -3.98 9.59
CA ARG A 113 -14.35 -5.05 9.98
C ARG A 113 -13.74 -6.42 9.79
N CYS A 114 -12.97 -6.63 8.73
CA CYS A 114 -12.24 -7.88 8.54
C CYS A 114 -11.34 -8.16 9.76
N ILE A 115 -10.51 -7.20 10.14
CA ILE A 115 -9.56 -7.36 11.26
C ILE A 115 -10.26 -7.72 12.57
N HIS A 116 -11.34 -7.01 12.91
CA HIS A 116 -11.95 -7.11 14.24
C HIS A 116 -13.08 -8.12 14.37
N GLN A 117 -13.71 -8.55 13.26
CA GLN A 117 -14.95 -9.34 13.31
C GLN A 117 -14.85 -10.70 12.59
N LEU A 118 -13.81 -10.96 11.80
CA LEU A 118 -13.59 -12.29 11.22
C LEU A 118 -12.80 -13.17 12.19
N ASP A 119 -13.07 -14.47 12.11
CA ASP A 119 -12.28 -15.51 12.78
C ASP A 119 -11.09 -15.87 11.88
N TRP A 120 -9.89 -15.82 12.45
CA TRP A 120 -8.63 -16.03 11.72
C TRP A 120 -7.95 -17.36 12.06
N ARG A 121 -8.59 -18.19 12.90
CA ARG A 121 -8.09 -19.53 13.23
C ARG A 121 -7.96 -20.36 11.95
N ASP A 122 -6.88 -21.13 11.88
CA ASP A 122 -6.57 -22.03 10.76
C ASP A 122 -6.32 -21.33 9.40
N THR A 123 -6.24 -19.99 9.38
CA THR A 123 -5.83 -19.21 8.19
C THR A 123 -4.33 -18.90 8.20
N ALA A 124 -3.80 -18.48 7.05
CA ALA A 124 -2.45 -17.93 6.96
C ALA A 124 -2.31 -16.53 7.61
N ILE A 125 -3.42 -15.91 8.04
CA ILE A 125 -3.41 -14.61 8.71
C ILE A 125 -3.00 -14.78 10.17
N THR A 126 -1.81 -14.28 10.49
CA THR A 126 -1.27 -14.28 11.87
C THR A 126 -1.66 -13.02 12.63
N THR A 127 -1.53 -13.05 13.96
CA THR A 127 -1.66 -11.83 14.80
C THR A 127 -0.69 -10.74 14.38
N ASN A 128 0.51 -11.10 13.91
CA ASN A 128 1.48 -10.13 13.41
C ASN A 128 0.96 -9.41 12.15
N HIS A 129 0.34 -10.14 11.22
CA HIS A 129 -0.30 -9.53 10.04
C HIS A 129 -1.39 -8.54 10.47
N LEU A 130 -2.27 -8.94 11.38
CA LEU A 130 -3.34 -8.07 11.87
C LEU A 130 -2.82 -6.82 12.58
N ASN A 131 -1.72 -6.93 13.34
CA ASN A 131 -1.07 -5.79 13.98
C ASN A 131 -0.50 -4.81 12.95
N LEU A 132 0.27 -5.30 11.96
CA LEU A 132 0.81 -4.48 10.87
C LEU A 132 -0.30 -3.76 10.09
N ILE A 133 -1.38 -4.46 9.75
CA ILE A 133 -2.54 -3.87 9.06
C ILE A 133 -3.23 -2.82 9.93
N SER A 134 -3.33 -3.06 11.24
CA SER A 134 -3.96 -2.13 12.19
C SER A 134 -3.14 -0.85 12.38
N GLU A 135 -1.81 -0.97 12.45
CA GLU A 135 -0.89 0.17 12.49
C GLU A 135 -1.03 1.03 11.24
N PHE A 136 -1.14 0.42 10.06
CA PHE A 136 -1.42 1.12 8.81
C PHE A 136 -2.82 1.75 8.73
N LEU A 137 -3.83 1.13 9.35
CA LEU A 137 -5.19 1.71 9.43
C LEU A 137 -5.24 2.98 10.27
N GLY A 138 -4.35 3.13 11.26
CA GLY A 138 -4.26 4.30 12.12
C GLY A 138 -4.17 5.60 11.32
N PRO A 139 -3.17 5.76 10.43
CA PRO A 139 -3.09 6.89 9.52
C PRO A 139 -4.24 6.97 8.51
N ARG A 140 -4.65 5.85 7.89
CA ARG A 140 -5.76 5.85 6.91
C ARG A 140 -7.09 6.35 7.52
N ASN A 141 -7.36 5.98 8.78
CA ASN A 141 -8.56 6.37 9.52
C ASN A 141 -8.33 7.60 10.42
N SER A 142 -7.08 8.04 10.57
CA SER A 142 -6.73 9.28 11.26
C SER A 142 -7.47 10.40 10.56
N ARG A 143 -8.15 11.23 11.35
CA ARG A 143 -9.08 12.27 10.89
C ARG A 143 -8.43 13.29 9.94
N ALA A 144 -7.10 13.33 9.85
CA ALA A 144 -6.38 14.07 8.81
C ALA A 144 -6.65 13.54 7.37
N HIS A 145 -7.01 12.28 7.17
CA HIS A 145 -7.21 11.74 5.81
C HIS A 145 -8.69 11.78 5.38
N ALA A 146 -9.60 12.07 6.32
CA ALA A 146 -11.01 12.28 6.08
C ALA A 146 -11.25 13.75 5.67
N LEU A 147 -11.02 14.06 4.39
CA LEU A 147 -11.27 15.37 3.75
C LEU A 147 -12.66 15.99 4.05
N LEU A 148 -13.60 15.21 4.61
CA LEU A 148 -14.98 15.61 4.87
C LEU A 148 -15.34 15.77 6.36
N GLU A 149 -14.47 15.41 7.32
CA GLU A 149 -14.81 15.37 8.75
C GLU A 149 -13.92 16.26 9.65
N HIS A 150 -13.04 17.08 9.09
CA HIS A 150 -12.13 17.92 9.88
C HIS A 150 -12.61 19.37 10.00
N ASP A 151 -12.59 19.91 11.22
CA ASP A 151 -12.72 21.35 11.48
C ASP A 151 -11.48 22.14 10.99
N ASN A 152 -10.39 21.45 10.63
CA ASN A 152 -9.15 22.02 10.08
C ASN A 152 -8.72 21.29 8.78
N PRO A 153 -9.19 21.72 7.60
CA PRO A 153 -8.90 21.07 6.31
C PRO A 153 -7.44 21.18 5.85
N GLU A 154 -6.65 22.10 6.43
CA GLU A 154 -5.23 22.26 6.07
C GLU A 154 -4.38 21.07 6.54
N GLU A 155 -4.59 20.61 7.77
CA GLU A 155 -3.90 19.43 8.31
C GLU A 155 -4.24 18.17 7.52
N ALA A 156 -5.46 18.13 6.97
CA ALA A 156 -5.93 17.03 6.16
C ALA A 156 -5.27 16.98 4.78
N ASN A 157 -5.14 18.14 4.12
CA ASN A 157 -4.42 18.28 2.87
C ASN A 157 -2.91 17.99 3.00
N MET A 158 -2.35 18.15 4.20
CA MET A 158 -0.92 18.02 4.46
C MET A 158 -0.50 16.61 4.89
N GLY A 159 -1.44 15.67 5.04
CA GLY A 159 -1.16 14.26 5.37
C GLY A 159 -0.66 14.03 6.81
N GLY A 160 -1.14 14.83 7.77
CA GLY A 160 -0.84 14.63 9.19
C GLY A 160 0.64 14.79 9.57
N GLN A 161 1.05 14.12 10.65
CA GLN A 161 2.40 14.26 11.25
C GLN A 161 3.51 13.51 10.47
N ASN A 162 3.15 12.54 9.62
CA ASN A 162 4.09 11.70 8.85
C ASN A 162 4.40 12.25 7.45
N ARG A 163 4.24 13.55 7.24
CA ARG A 163 4.56 14.19 5.95
C ARG A 163 6.05 14.09 5.63
N GLY A 164 6.37 13.88 4.35
CA GLY A 164 7.75 13.94 3.88
C GLY A 164 8.20 15.39 3.82
N VAL A 165 9.07 15.84 4.73
CA VAL A 165 9.68 17.17 4.67
C VAL A 165 11.11 17.03 4.20
N GLU A 166 11.40 17.54 3.01
CA GLU A 166 12.76 17.62 2.48
C GLU A 166 13.25 19.07 2.57
N ILE A 167 14.31 19.31 3.34
CA ILE A 167 14.90 20.64 3.49
C ILE A 167 15.93 20.81 2.36
N LEU A 168 15.64 21.69 1.40
CA LEU A 168 16.53 21.98 0.27
C LEU A 168 17.54 23.09 0.62
N SER A 169 17.14 24.04 1.48
CA SER A 169 18.00 25.09 2.05
C SER A 169 17.37 25.67 3.33
N GLU A 170 18.05 26.58 4.02
CA GLU A 170 17.50 27.28 5.20
C GLU A 170 16.17 28.02 4.92
N GLN A 171 15.85 28.29 3.65
CA GLN A 171 14.66 29.04 3.24
C GLN A 171 13.70 28.22 2.34
N HIS A 172 14.08 27.03 1.89
CA HIS A 172 13.27 26.22 0.96
C HIS A 172 13.11 24.79 1.48
N TYR A 173 11.87 24.35 1.56
CA TYR A 173 11.52 22.98 1.90
C TYR A 173 10.44 22.47 0.94
N THR A 174 10.51 21.17 0.64
CA THR A 174 9.43 20.43 -0.04
C THR A 174 8.62 19.70 1.01
N ILE A 175 7.30 19.83 0.97
CA ILE A 175 6.41 18.99 1.75
C ILE A 175 5.68 18.07 0.78
N GLU A 176 5.81 16.78 1.01
CA GLU A 176 5.08 15.72 0.33
C GLU A 176 4.04 15.15 1.29
N PRO A 177 2.76 15.55 1.14
CA PRO A 177 1.68 14.98 1.91
C PRO A 177 1.63 13.47 1.75
N PHE A 178 1.31 12.75 2.83
CA PHE A 178 1.09 11.29 2.84
C PHE A 178 2.34 10.41 2.57
N ARG A 179 3.54 10.96 2.32
CA ARG A 179 4.74 10.15 2.01
C ARG A 179 5.03 9.12 3.09
N GLY A 180 5.08 9.53 4.36
CA GLY A 180 5.37 8.61 5.46
C GLY A 180 4.29 7.55 5.64
N ASP A 181 3.02 7.87 5.39
CA ASP A 181 1.93 6.90 5.47
C ASP A 181 1.95 5.92 4.29
N ALA A 182 2.34 6.39 3.10
CA ALA A 182 2.55 5.53 1.94
C ALA A 182 3.74 4.58 2.20
N TRP A 183 4.83 5.09 2.77
CA TRP A 183 5.97 4.28 3.20
C TRP A 183 5.55 3.20 4.20
N GLN A 184 4.80 3.56 5.24
CA GLN A 184 4.25 2.61 6.21
C GLN A 184 3.30 1.60 5.56
N GLY A 185 2.46 2.04 4.64
CA GLY A 185 1.55 1.16 3.89
C GLY A 185 2.30 0.12 3.07
N MET A 186 3.38 0.51 2.40
CA MET A 186 4.23 -0.41 1.65
C MET A 186 5.01 -1.36 2.58
N LEU A 187 5.52 -0.86 3.71
CA LEU A 187 6.15 -1.67 4.76
C LEU A 187 5.20 -2.69 5.40
N ALA A 188 3.91 -2.40 5.49
CA ALA A 188 2.93 -3.37 5.96
C ALA A 188 2.56 -4.37 4.84
N LEU A 189 2.33 -3.86 3.62
CA LEU A 189 1.83 -4.65 2.50
C LEU A 189 2.81 -5.73 2.06
N TYR A 190 4.06 -5.36 1.80
CA TYR A 190 5.03 -6.27 1.19
C TYR A 190 5.36 -7.49 2.02
N PRO A 191 5.73 -7.35 3.31
CA PRO A 191 6.02 -8.51 4.15
C PRO A 191 4.83 -9.46 4.26
N ILE A 192 3.60 -8.94 4.33
CA ILE A 192 2.39 -9.77 4.38
C ILE A 192 2.21 -10.56 3.08
N LEU A 193 2.35 -9.90 1.92
CA LEU A 193 2.22 -10.60 0.64
C LEU A 193 3.34 -11.62 0.42
N ALA A 194 4.57 -11.30 0.83
CA ALA A 194 5.71 -12.21 0.74
C ALA A 194 5.55 -13.42 1.67
N ASP A 195 5.08 -13.21 2.91
CA ASP A 195 4.86 -14.30 3.87
C ASP A 195 3.75 -15.25 3.42
N ILE A 196 2.63 -14.72 2.92
CA ILE A 196 1.46 -15.53 2.54
C ILE A 196 1.62 -16.15 1.13
N TYR A 197 2.22 -15.42 0.18
CA TYR A 197 2.20 -15.76 -1.25
C TYR A 197 3.58 -15.86 -1.92
N GLY A 198 4.68 -15.66 -1.19
CA GLY A 198 6.03 -15.65 -1.75
C GLY A 198 6.59 -17.03 -2.09
N ASP A 199 6.13 -18.10 -1.43
CA ASP A 199 6.60 -19.47 -1.68
C ASP A 199 5.46 -20.41 -2.14
N PRO A 200 5.55 -21.00 -3.36
CA PRO A 200 4.61 -22.02 -3.81
C PRO A 200 4.54 -23.25 -2.87
N ALA A 201 5.61 -23.56 -2.13
CA ALA A 201 5.67 -24.71 -1.23
C ALA A 201 4.85 -24.55 0.05
N LEU A 202 4.47 -23.31 0.41
CA LEU A 202 3.59 -23.01 1.55
C LEU A 202 2.10 -22.95 1.16
N SER A 203 1.80 -23.08 -0.14
CA SER A 203 0.46 -22.89 -0.70
C SER A 203 -0.37 -24.18 -0.82
N THR A 204 0.15 -25.32 -0.36
CA THR A 204 -0.46 -26.66 -0.45
C THR A 204 -1.02 -27.18 0.85
#